data_AF-A0A7C3F321-F1
#
_entry.id   AF-A0A7C3F321-F1
#
_cell.length_a   1.000
_cell.length_b   1.000
_cell.length_c   1.000
_cell.angle_alpha   90.00
_cell.angle_beta   90.00
_cell.angle_gamma   90.00
#
_symmetry.space_group_name_H-M   'P 1'
#
loop_
_entity.id
_entity.type
_entity.pdbx_description
1 polymer ?
#
loop_
_entity_poly.entity_id
_entity_poly.type
_entity_poly.pdbx_seq_one_letter_code
_entity_poly.pdbx_strand_id
1 'polypeptide(L)'
;MPNFITNYTIRQRSIERTKYLAKIDAGRPAAQPPRIYSANWFCLDEEGKLIWPGFGENIRVLKWIIDRVKGRISARETPLGLMPNHEDLTLDGLDFPREKFEKLFAVNRDERAQEIAEIQEFLNRFGARMPQQIWGQYQALKRRLAAHFSQF
;
A
#
# COMPACT_ATOMS: atom_id res chain seq x y z
N MET A 1 -8.54 18.64 -12.93
CA MET A 1 -7.94 17.28 -12.97
C MET A 1 -7.94 16.77 -11.54
N PRO A 2 -8.40 15.54 -11.22
CA PRO A 2 -8.35 15.06 -9.85
C PRO A 2 -6.89 14.80 -9.48
N ASN A 3 -6.43 15.36 -8.36
CA ASN A 3 -5.09 15.20 -7.83
C ASN A 3 -4.89 13.74 -7.38
N PHE A 4 -4.22 12.93 -8.20
CA PHE A 4 -3.91 11.52 -7.91
C PHE A 4 -2.83 11.30 -6.83
N ILE A 5 -2.42 12.35 -6.11
CA ILE A 5 -1.38 12.24 -5.07
C ILE A 5 -2.07 12.09 -3.72
N THR A 6 -2.68 10.93 -3.51
CA THR A 6 -3.01 10.45 -2.17
C THR A 6 -1.72 9.96 -1.51
N ASN A 7 -1.57 10.25 -0.21
CA ASN A 7 -0.44 9.77 0.58
C ASN A 7 -0.39 8.23 0.51
N TYR A 8 0.71 7.65 0.04
CA TYR A 8 0.87 6.20 0.01
C TYR A 8 2.19 5.75 0.62
N THR A 9 2.12 4.52 1.07
CA THR A 9 3.06 3.90 1.97
C THR A 9 3.51 2.59 1.36
N ILE A 10 4.71 2.11 1.73
CA ILE A 10 5.11 0.76 1.34
C ILE A 10 4.22 -0.26 2.03
N ARG A 11 3.39 -0.95 1.24
CA ARG A 11 2.49 -2.00 1.70
C ARG A 11 2.73 -3.30 0.96
N GLN A 12 2.86 -4.39 1.70
CA GLN A 12 2.66 -5.73 1.12
C GLN A 12 1.16 -5.99 1.05
N ARG A 13 0.63 -6.25 -0.15
CA ARG A 13 -0.73 -6.77 -0.28
C ARG A 13 -0.66 -8.29 -0.22
N SER A 14 -1.35 -8.89 0.76
CA SER A 14 -1.69 -10.32 0.67
C SER A 14 -2.77 -10.44 -0.39
N ILE A 15 -2.38 -10.73 -1.63
CA ILE A 15 -3.32 -11.29 -2.58
C ILE A 15 -3.44 -12.75 -2.19
N GLU A 16 -4.35 -13.06 -1.27
CA GLU A 16 -4.67 -14.44 -0.95
C GLU A 16 -5.15 -15.14 -2.23
N ARG A 17 -4.27 -15.94 -2.84
CA ARG A 17 -4.53 -16.98 -3.84
C ARG A 17 -5.59 -16.64 -4.91
N THR A 18 -5.82 -15.37 -5.21
CA THR A 18 -6.80 -14.95 -6.20
C THR A 18 -6.04 -14.74 -7.49
N LYS A 19 -6.02 -15.81 -8.29
CA LYS A 19 -5.65 -15.89 -9.71
C LYS A 19 -5.53 -14.49 -10.35
N TYR A 20 -4.29 -14.01 -10.47
CA TYR A 20 -3.88 -12.72 -11.01
C TYR A 20 -4.81 -12.23 -12.13
N LEU A 21 -5.72 -11.32 -11.77
CA LEU A 21 -6.43 -10.39 -12.67
C LEU A 21 -6.81 -10.97 -14.05
N ALA A 22 -7.60 -12.05 -14.05
CA ALA A 22 -8.37 -12.59 -15.19
C ALA A 22 -7.68 -12.92 -16.55
N LYS A 23 -6.45 -12.49 -16.85
CA LYS A 23 -5.57 -12.96 -17.95
C LYS A 23 -4.33 -12.07 -18.05
N ILE A 24 -3.18 -12.56 -17.61
CA ILE A 24 -1.92 -12.31 -18.30
C ILE A 24 -1.63 -13.65 -18.99
N ASP A 25 -1.74 -13.69 -20.31
CA ASP A 25 -1.70 -14.89 -21.18
C ASP A 25 -0.30 -15.57 -21.25
N ALA A 26 0.38 -15.76 -20.12
CA ALA A 26 1.69 -16.40 -20.07
C ALA A 26 1.80 -17.39 -18.88
N GLY A 27 1.32 -18.61 -19.10
CA GLY A 27 1.79 -19.79 -18.35
C GLY A 27 1.04 -20.12 -17.05
N ARG A 28 1.22 -21.37 -16.63
CA ARG A 28 0.59 -21.95 -15.44
C ARG A 28 0.88 -21.08 -14.20
N PRO A 29 -0.08 -20.97 -13.26
CA PRO A 29 0.19 -20.31 -11.98
C PRO A 29 1.41 -20.96 -11.33
N ALA A 30 2.42 -20.15 -11.01
CA ALA A 30 3.60 -20.59 -10.30
C ALA A 30 3.17 -21.22 -8.96
N ALA A 31 3.81 -22.31 -8.56
CA ALA A 31 3.55 -22.96 -7.27
C ALA A 31 3.75 -21.99 -6.08
N GLN A 32 4.59 -20.97 -6.26
CA GLN A 32 4.82 -19.90 -5.31
C GLN A 32 4.82 -18.55 -6.05
N PRO A 33 3.70 -17.81 -6.08
CA PRO A 33 3.65 -16.50 -6.72
C PRO A 33 4.49 -15.48 -5.93
N PRO A 34 5.09 -14.49 -6.62
CA PRO A 34 5.85 -13.44 -5.95
C PRO A 34 4.95 -12.58 -5.05
N ARG A 35 5.51 -12.11 -3.94
CA ARG A 35 4.83 -11.13 -3.07
C ARG A 35 4.74 -9.77 -3.78
N ILE A 36 3.60 -9.10 -3.66
CA ILE A 36 3.38 -7.78 -4.27
C ILE A 36 3.49 -6.69 -3.22
N TYR A 37 4.33 -5.69 -3.53
CA TYR A 37 4.52 -4.49 -2.73
C TYR A 37 4.10 -3.27 -3.55
N SER A 38 3.43 -2.33 -2.90
CA SER A 38 3.11 -1.01 -3.45
C SER A 38 3.85 0.00 -2.59
N ALA A 39 4.64 0.87 -3.21
CA ALA A 39 5.40 1.92 -2.54
C ALA A 39 5.05 3.26 -3.17
N ASN A 40 5.16 4.34 -2.40
CA ASN A 40 5.06 5.69 -2.92
C ASN A 40 6.11 6.56 -2.24
N TRP A 41 6.84 7.25 -3.09
CA TRP A 41 8.00 8.07 -2.75
C TRP A 41 7.64 9.55 -2.67
N PHE A 42 6.39 9.89 -2.96
CA PHE A 42 5.91 11.25 -3.24
C PHE A 42 4.90 11.75 -2.22
N CYS A 43 4.89 11.19 -1.01
CA CYS A 43 4.05 11.72 0.07
C CYS A 43 4.50 13.10 0.46
N LEU A 44 3.54 14.02 0.56
CA LEU A 44 3.79 15.40 0.94
C LEU A 44 3.33 15.65 2.37
N ASP A 45 4.04 16.52 3.07
CA ASP A 45 3.59 17.06 4.35
C ASP A 45 2.59 18.21 4.15
N GLU A 46 2.18 18.82 5.26
CA GLU A 46 1.23 19.92 5.29
C GLU A 46 1.76 21.20 4.61
N GLU A 47 3.08 21.29 4.41
CA GLU A 47 3.75 22.39 3.70
C GLU A 47 4.00 22.07 2.21
N GLY A 48 3.55 20.90 1.73
CA GLY A 48 3.76 20.46 0.35
C GLY A 48 5.18 19.97 0.06
N LYS A 49 5.97 19.64 1.09
CA LYS A 49 7.32 19.08 0.95
C LYS A 49 7.28 17.57 0.99
N LEU A 50 8.18 16.92 0.26
CA LEU A 50 8.34 15.47 0.31
C LEU A 50 8.74 15.02 1.71
N ILE A 51 7.94 14.14 2.31
CA ILE A 51 8.26 13.53 3.60
C ILE A 51 9.47 12.60 3.43
N TRP A 52 9.44 11.75 2.39
CA TRP A 52 10.53 10.83 2.08
C TRP A 52 11.54 11.48 1.12
N PRO A 53 12.86 11.42 1.40
CA PRO A 53 13.90 12.04 0.58
C PRO A 53 14.01 11.47 -0.84
N GLY A 54 13.58 10.22 -1.06
CA GLY A 54 13.58 9.60 -2.39
C GLY A 54 14.97 9.21 -2.91
N PHE A 55 15.10 9.10 -4.23
CA PHE A 55 16.35 8.79 -4.94
C PHE A 55 17.10 7.57 -4.37
N GLY A 56 18.36 7.75 -3.97
CA GLY A 56 19.21 6.70 -3.42
C GLY A 56 18.66 6.10 -2.13
N GLU A 57 17.92 6.88 -1.33
CA GLU A 57 17.37 6.43 -0.06
C GLU A 57 16.31 5.34 -0.24
N ASN A 58 15.69 5.25 -1.43
CA ASN A 58 14.73 4.18 -1.77
C ASN A 58 15.32 2.77 -1.60
N ILE A 59 16.65 2.62 -1.64
CA ILE A 59 17.33 1.35 -1.38
C ILE A 59 17.01 0.79 0.02
N ARG A 60 16.77 1.65 1.01
CA ARG A 60 16.42 1.26 2.40
C ARG A 60 15.11 0.49 2.44
N VAL A 61 14.17 0.89 1.59
CA VAL A 61 12.87 0.26 1.45
C VAL A 61 12.96 -1.03 0.64
N LEU A 62 13.77 -1.05 -0.41
CA LEU A 62 14.03 -2.29 -1.16
C LEU A 62 14.71 -3.34 -0.28
N LYS A 63 15.64 -2.93 0.59
CA LYS A 63 16.23 -3.79 1.62
C LYS A 63 15.16 -4.37 2.55
N TRP A 64 14.23 -3.54 3.04
CA TRP A 64 13.10 -4.02 3.85
C TRP A 64 12.26 -5.07 3.10
N ILE A 65 11.94 -4.83 1.82
CA ILE A 65 11.22 -5.79 0.98
C ILE A 65 11.98 -7.12 0.89
N ILE A 66 13.30 -7.09 0.68
CA ILE A 66 14.13 -8.29 0.61
C ILE A 66 14.11 -9.05 1.94
N ASP A 67 14.25 -8.36 3.06
CA ASP A 67 14.24 -8.98 4.38
C ASP A 67 12.86 -9.58 4.72
N ARG A 68 11.77 -8.94 4.29
CA ARG A 68 10.41 -9.50 4.37
C ARG A 68 10.27 -10.78 3.55
N VAL A 69 10.73 -10.78 2.29
CA VAL A 69 10.67 -11.94 1.40
C VAL A 69 11.46 -13.11 1.98
N LYS A 70 12.61 -12.84 2.61
CA LYS A 70 13.45 -13.83 3.28
C LYS A 70 12.97 -14.25 4.67
N GLY A 71 11.88 -13.66 5.18
CA GLY A 71 11.32 -13.98 6.50
C GLY A 71 12.18 -13.55 7.68
N ARG A 72 13.05 -12.54 7.49
CA ARG A 72 13.98 -12.06 8.53
C ARG A 72 13.37 -11.06 9.50
N ILE A 73 12.33 -10.36 9.05
CA ILE A 73 11.69 -9.27 9.81
C ILE A 73 10.17 -9.38 9.74
N SER A 74 9.50 -8.86 10.76
CA SER A 74 8.05 -8.80 10.84
C SER A 74 7.51 -7.58 10.05
N ALA A 75 6.23 -7.29 10.20
CA ALA A 75 5.58 -6.11 9.66
C ALA A 75 4.34 -5.82 10.51
N ARG A 76 4.00 -4.55 10.69
CA ARG A 76 2.77 -4.16 11.39
C ARG A 76 1.56 -4.32 10.47
N GLU A 77 0.50 -4.93 11.00
CA GLU A 77 -0.79 -5.00 10.31
C GLU A 77 -1.49 -3.64 10.37
N THR A 78 -1.99 -3.20 9.22
CA THR A 78 -2.82 -2.00 9.08
C THR A 78 -4.02 -2.32 8.20
N PRO A 79 -5.08 -1.49 8.20
CA PRO A 79 -6.22 -1.68 7.31
C PRO A 79 -5.84 -1.71 5.82
N LEU A 80 -4.72 -1.06 5.48
CA LEU A 80 -4.18 -0.96 4.13
C LEU A 80 -3.24 -2.12 3.75
N GLY A 81 -2.91 -3.01 4.70
CA GLY A 81 -1.99 -4.14 4.51
C GLY A 81 -0.82 -4.10 5.51
N LEU A 82 0.27 -4.78 5.16
CA LEU A 82 1.45 -4.86 6.03
C LEU A 82 2.42 -3.72 5.75
N MET A 83 2.80 -3.00 6.80
CA MET A 83 3.74 -1.88 6.77
C MET A 83 5.00 -2.20 7.60
N PRO A 84 6.16 -1.57 7.34
CA PRO A 84 7.33 -1.66 8.21
C PRO A 84 7.02 -1.12 9.61
N ASN A 85 7.67 -1.67 10.63
CA ASN A 85 7.89 -0.93 11.87
C ASN A 85 9.04 0.07 11.66
N HIS A 86 9.13 1.08 12.54
CA HIS A 86 10.19 2.09 12.43
C HIS A 86 11.58 1.45 12.49
N GLU A 87 11.76 0.51 13.41
CA GLU A 87 12.99 -0.25 13.65
C GLU A 87 13.35 -1.22 12.52
N ASP A 88 12.41 -1.54 11.63
CA ASP A 88 12.65 -2.45 10.50
C ASP A 88 13.31 -1.73 9.31
N LEU A 89 13.27 -0.40 9.26
CA LEU A 89 13.96 0.38 8.24
C LEU A 89 15.34 0.78 8.73
N THR A 90 16.35 0.56 7.88
CA THR A 90 17.70 1.10 8.12
C THR A 90 17.65 2.61 7.88
N LEU A 91 17.45 3.39 8.95
CA LEU A 91 17.38 4.86 8.90
C LEU A 91 18.68 5.54 9.37
N ASP A 92 19.71 4.76 9.71
CA ASP A 92 21.01 5.28 10.12
C ASP A 92 21.60 6.21 9.06
N GLY A 93 22.11 7.36 9.52
CA GLY A 93 22.66 8.41 8.65
C GLY A 93 21.61 9.20 7.87
N LEU A 94 20.31 9.01 8.12
CA LEU A 94 19.24 9.79 7.53
C LEU A 94 18.53 10.64 8.61
N ASP A 95 18.35 11.94 8.35
CA ASP A 95 17.55 12.83 9.21
C ASP A 95 16.04 12.56 9.08
N PHE A 96 15.63 11.44 9.65
CA PHE A 96 14.28 10.90 9.55
C PHE A 96 13.77 10.52 10.95
N PRO A 97 13.34 11.51 11.75
CA PRO A 97 12.87 11.26 13.11
C PRO A 97 11.54 10.50 13.09
N ARG A 98 11.20 9.87 14.22
CA ARG A 98 10.04 9.00 14.36
C ARG A 98 8.74 9.71 13.99
N GLU A 99 8.62 11.00 14.23
CA GLU A 99 7.45 11.79 13.90
C GLU A 99 7.23 11.86 12.38
N LYS A 100 8.30 12.02 11.57
CA LYS A 100 8.21 11.95 10.10
C LYS A 100 7.80 10.56 9.65
N PHE A 101 8.31 9.51 10.30
CA PHE A 101 7.89 8.14 10.05
C PHE A 101 6.40 7.94 10.32
N GLU A 102 5.90 8.30 11.50
CA GLU A 102 4.48 8.09 11.81
C GLU A 102 3.57 8.89 10.87
N LYS A 103 3.96 10.10 10.46
CA LYS A 103 3.26 10.86 9.41
C LYS A 103 3.23 10.12 8.07
N LEU A 104 4.38 9.61 7.61
CA LEU A 104 4.50 8.91 6.33
C LEU A 104 3.63 7.63 6.25
N PHE A 105 3.43 6.97 7.39
CA PHE A 105 2.68 5.72 7.49
C PHE A 105 1.30 5.90 8.15
N ALA A 106 0.81 7.14 8.28
CA ALA A 106 -0.49 7.45 8.86
C ALA A 106 -1.64 6.99 7.95
N VAL A 107 -2.75 6.54 8.56
CA VAL A 107 -4.00 6.21 7.86
C VAL A 107 -5.03 7.28 8.19
N ASN A 108 -5.21 8.25 7.30
CA ASN A 108 -6.19 9.33 7.48
C ASN A 108 -7.60 8.90 7.03
N ARG A 109 -8.60 9.05 7.89
CA ARG A 109 -9.99 8.63 7.62
C ARG A 109 -10.58 9.28 6.37
N ASP A 110 -10.51 10.59 6.27
CA ASP A 110 -11.20 11.35 5.22
C ASP A 110 -10.52 11.11 3.86
N GLU A 111 -9.19 11.05 3.84
CA GLU A 111 -8.45 10.63 2.64
C GLU A 111 -8.83 9.22 2.18
N ARG A 112 -9.01 8.27 3.12
CA ARG A 112 -9.40 6.91 2.75
C ARG A 112 -10.85 6.80 2.32
N ALA A 113 -11.75 7.57 2.91
CA ALA A 113 -13.14 7.62 2.45
C ALA A 113 -13.21 8.12 1.00
N GLN A 114 -12.45 9.18 0.69
CA GLN A 114 -12.31 9.72 -0.67
C GLN A 114 -11.69 8.70 -1.63
N GLU A 115 -10.58 8.05 -1.26
CA GLU A 115 -9.92 7.00 -2.08
C GLU A 115 -10.90 5.85 -2.40
N ILE A 116 -11.72 5.43 -1.43
CA ILE A 116 -12.71 4.37 -1.63
C ILE A 116 -13.77 4.79 -2.66
N ALA A 117 -14.27 6.02 -2.60
CA ALA A 117 -15.22 6.54 -3.58
C ALA A 117 -14.60 6.60 -4.98
N GLU A 118 -13.37 7.09 -5.11
CA GLU A 118 -12.64 7.19 -6.38
C GLU A 118 -12.33 5.81 -6.98
N ILE A 119 -11.93 4.83 -6.16
CA ILE A 119 -11.73 3.45 -6.63
C ILE A 119 -13.05 2.89 -7.15
N GLN A 120 -14.17 3.11 -6.45
CA GLN A 120 -15.47 2.62 -6.90
C GLN A 120 -15.87 3.23 -8.25
N GLU A 121 -15.72 4.55 -8.40
CA GLU A 121 -15.97 5.23 -9.67
C GLU A 121 -15.06 4.67 -10.78
N PHE A 122 -13.76 4.54 -10.51
CA PHE A 122 -12.79 3.98 -11.44
C PHE A 122 -13.17 2.58 -11.92
N LEU A 123 -13.52 1.68 -10.99
CA LEU A 123 -13.89 0.30 -11.28
C LEU A 123 -15.21 0.20 -12.07
N ASN A 124 -16.18 1.08 -11.78
CA ASN A 124 -17.46 1.13 -12.48
C ASN A 124 -17.30 1.42 -13.99
N ARG A 125 -16.28 2.17 -14.40
CA ARG A 125 -16.03 2.49 -15.83
C ARG A 125 -15.78 1.27 -16.71
N PHE A 126 -15.45 0.13 -16.11
CA PHE A 126 -15.22 -1.13 -16.82
C PHE A 126 -16.49 -2.00 -16.94
N GLY A 127 -17.56 -1.63 -16.23
CA GLY A 127 -18.85 -2.33 -16.25
C GLY A 127 -18.72 -3.84 -16.05
N ALA A 128 -19.40 -4.62 -16.89
CA ALA A 128 -19.42 -6.08 -16.82
C ALA A 128 -18.06 -6.75 -17.08
N ARG A 129 -17.05 -6.03 -17.60
CA ARG A 129 -15.71 -6.58 -17.85
C ARG A 129 -14.84 -6.61 -16.60
N MET A 130 -15.24 -5.94 -15.51
CA MET A 130 -14.48 -5.90 -14.28
C MET A 130 -14.55 -7.26 -13.55
N PRO A 131 -13.42 -7.94 -13.29
CA PRO A 131 -13.44 -9.21 -12.59
C PRO A 131 -14.03 -9.10 -11.17
N GLN A 132 -14.93 -10.01 -10.80
CA GLN A 132 -15.58 -10.03 -9.48
C GLN A 132 -14.57 -10.13 -8.34
N GLN A 133 -13.42 -10.76 -8.56
CA GLN A 133 -12.33 -10.86 -7.59
C GLN A 133 -11.79 -9.48 -7.19
N ILE A 134 -11.72 -8.53 -8.13
CA ILE A 134 -11.27 -7.15 -7.84
C ILE A 134 -12.31 -6.44 -6.97
N TRP A 135 -13.60 -6.60 -7.29
CA TRP A 135 -14.69 -6.11 -6.43
C TRP A 135 -14.64 -6.73 -5.03
N GLY A 136 -14.32 -8.02 -4.91
CA GLY A 136 -14.10 -8.68 -3.63
C GLY A 136 -12.98 -8.01 -2.81
N GLN A 137 -11.85 -7.69 -3.44
CA GLN A 137 -10.74 -6.99 -2.80
C GLN A 137 -11.11 -5.55 -2.39
N TYR A 138 -11.88 -4.84 -3.23
CA TYR A 138 -12.44 -3.52 -2.88
C TYR A 138 -13.33 -3.58 -1.64
N GLN A 139 -14.27 -4.52 -1.59
CA GLN A 139 -15.16 -4.68 -0.43
C GLN A 139 -14.40 -5.10 0.84
N ALA A 140 -13.39 -5.96 0.70
CA ALA A 140 -12.53 -6.33 1.81
C ALA A 140 -11.74 -5.14 2.36
N LEU A 141 -11.21 -4.27 1.49
CA LEU A 141 -10.55 -3.03 1.90
C LEU A 141 -11.52 -2.10 2.63
N LYS A 142 -12.71 -1.87 2.07
CA LYS A 142 -13.74 -1.04 2.70
C LYS A 142 -14.11 -1.54 4.10
N ARG A 143 -14.29 -2.85 4.28
CA ARG A 143 -14.56 -3.46 5.60
C ARG A 143 -13.40 -3.27 6.60
N ARG A 144 -12.14 -3.45 6.17
CA ARG A 144 -10.99 -3.23 7.06
C ARG A 144 -10.90 -1.77 7.52
N LEU A 145 -11.18 -0.82 6.63
CA LEU A 145 -11.22 0.59 6.98
C LEU A 145 -12.38 0.91 7.93
N ALA A 146 -13.55 0.31 7.72
CA ALA A 146 -14.69 0.45 8.63
C ALA A 146 -14.49 -0.17 10.00
N ALA A 147 -13.73 -1.26 10.10
CA ALA A 147 -13.36 -1.81 11.40
C ALA A 147 -12.32 -0.93 12.12
N HIS A 148 -11.49 -0.22 11.38
CA HIS A 148 -10.44 0.64 11.93
C HIS A 148 -10.95 1.99 12.42
N PHE A 149 -11.88 2.58 11.67
CA PHE A 149 -12.55 3.81 12.04
C PHE A 149 -13.96 3.45 12.50
N SER A 150 -14.28 3.63 13.79
CA SER A 150 -15.54 3.18 14.41
C SER A 150 -16.85 3.64 13.71
N GLN A 151 -16.76 4.52 12.71
CA GLN A 151 -17.83 4.88 11.76
C GLN A 151 -17.21 5.21 10.39
N PHE A 152 -17.44 4.37 9.38
CA PHE A 152 -16.94 4.49 8.00
C PHE A 152 -18.00 4.05 6.98
#